data_AF-A0A3M1X3Z1-F1
#
_entry.id   AF-A0A3M1X3Z1-F1
#
_cell.length_a   1.000
_cell.length_b   1.000
_cell.length_c   1.000
_cell.angle_alpha   90.00
_cell.angle_beta   90.00
_cell.angle_gamma   90.00
#
_symmetry.space_group_name_H-M   'P 1'
#
loop_
_entity.id
_entity.type
_entity.pdbx_description
1 polymer ?
#
loop_
_entity_poly.entity_id
_entity_poly.type
_entity_poly.pdbx_seq_one_letter_code
_entity_poly.pdbx_strand_id
1 'polypeptide(L)'
;PKALRRNFVPAPEFARACAESLQPEGPLLPAFGTCLKRLTGHEVPEDAWDLSRLEAHLLMRIELLDEAGKILDSGRNLPALQEKWCERVPEPEPLRSSDLSRTGLVDWPPELTLPEQVELEQAGHAISAWPALADASDTVEVRLCHSPEEAATVHASGVLRLAELRLAGKLRDLLRDWPGIDRLCLLWADVASCSDFRKQLARALVQRARPEGPLPRDAEAFAAWLATLEQALPRVAPFLQERLPELLEVRHALLKQLKGTLPLNRIEAAADIRDQLDRLFGRDFLLQANDERLRQYPRYLKAIEHRLQRLDRAPDADRALRVQFLPLWQAFWARIEQTPERLAHPDWQAFRWQLEELRVALFAQQLGTLEPVSLKRLEKRWRTLET
;
A
#
# COMPACT_ATOMS: atom_id res chain seq x y z
N PRO A 1 26.07 -37.72 9.22
CA PRO A 1 26.62 -38.95 8.58
C PRO A 1 27.75 -39.60 9.43
N LYS A 2 27.94 -40.94 9.39
CA LYS A 2 28.97 -41.62 10.21
C LYS A 2 30.39 -41.14 9.87
N ALA A 3 30.69 -40.91 8.58
CA ALA A 3 32.00 -40.42 8.14
C ALA A 3 32.35 -39.05 8.75
N LEU A 4 31.40 -38.10 8.73
CA LEU A 4 31.59 -36.77 9.31
C LEU A 4 31.70 -36.80 10.84
N ARG A 5 30.86 -37.58 11.53
CA ARG A 5 30.84 -37.64 13.01
C ARG A 5 32.16 -38.07 13.64
N ARG A 6 33.00 -38.83 12.92
CA ARG A 6 34.31 -39.29 13.43
C ARG A 6 35.29 -38.14 13.68
N ASN A 7 35.12 -37.02 12.98
CA ASN A 7 35.97 -35.85 13.12
C ASN A 7 35.61 -34.99 14.34
N PHE A 8 34.49 -35.31 15.02
CA PHE A 8 33.92 -34.53 16.11
C PHE A 8 33.73 -35.39 17.37
N VAL A 9 34.70 -36.27 17.67
CA VAL A 9 34.71 -37.10 18.88
C VAL A 9 35.81 -36.58 19.81
N PRO A 10 35.51 -36.24 21.07
CA PRO A 10 34.21 -36.38 21.76
C PRO A 10 33.22 -35.25 21.42
N ALA A 11 32.01 -35.60 20.96
CA ALA A 11 30.99 -34.63 20.54
C ALA A 11 30.63 -33.56 21.60
N PRO A 12 30.56 -33.87 22.91
CA PRO A 12 30.25 -32.87 23.94
C PRO A 12 31.26 -31.73 24.03
N GLU A 13 32.54 -31.99 23.74
CA GLU A 13 33.60 -30.97 23.84
C GLU A 13 33.49 -29.96 22.69
N PHE A 14 33.26 -30.45 21.47
CA PHE A 14 33.03 -29.59 20.31
C PHE A 14 31.74 -28.77 20.46
N ALA A 15 30.67 -29.37 21.00
CA ALA A 15 29.44 -28.66 21.28
C ALA A 15 29.66 -27.52 22.28
N ARG A 16 30.39 -27.78 23.38
CA ARG A 16 30.72 -26.76 24.39
C ARG A 16 31.58 -25.63 23.81
N ALA A 17 32.64 -25.98 23.08
CA ALA A 17 33.52 -24.98 22.45
C ALA A 17 32.78 -24.09 21.44
N CYS A 18 31.83 -24.65 20.70
CA CYS A 18 31.00 -23.84 19.81
C CYS A 18 29.96 -23.01 20.57
N ALA A 19 29.33 -23.54 21.63
CA ALA A 19 28.42 -22.76 22.46
C ALA A 19 29.09 -21.55 23.11
N GLU A 20 30.35 -21.68 23.54
CA GLU A 20 31.13 -20.58 24.15
C GLU A 20 31.59 -19.52 23.13
N SER A 21 31.64 -19.86 21.84
CA SER A 21 32.23 -18.99 20.81
C SER A 21 31.25 -18.45 19.77
N LEU A 22 30.01 -18.95 19.75
CA LEU A 22 28.97 -18.45 18.87
C LEU A 22 28.36 -17.16 19.41
N GLN A 23 28.14 -16.22 18.51
CA GLN A 23 27.36 -15.01 18.76
C GLN A 23 25.90 -15.24 18.29
N PRO A 24 24.90 -14.62 18.92
CA PRO A 24 23.49 -14.79 18.57
C PRO A 24 23.11 -13.98 17.30
N GLU A 25 23.89 -14.13 16.23
CA GLU A 25 23.69 -13.43 14.96
C GLU A 25 23.51 -14.43 13.81
N GLY A 26 22.40 -14.30 13.10
CA GLY A 26 22.09 -15.09 11.90
C GLY A 26 21.64 -16.55 12.17
N PRO A 27 21.57 -17.39 11.13
CA PRO A 27 21.08 -18.75 11.24
C PRO A 27 22.03 -19.69 12.00
N LEU A 28 21.49 -20.46 12.95
CA LEU A 28 22.26 -21.32 13.86
C LEU A 28 23.10 -22.39 13.14
N LEU A 29 22.52 -23.12 12.18
CA LEU A 29 23.20 -24.26 11.54
C LEU A 29 24.44 -23.84 10.71
N PRO A 30 24.37 -22.80 9.85
CA PRO A 30 25.55 -22.25 9.20
C PRO A 30 26.62 -21.79 10.20
N ALA A 31 26.23 -21.01 11.22
CA ALA A 31 27.17 -20.50 12.21
C ALA A 31 27.88 -21.63 12.98
N PHE A 32 27.12 -22.65 13.38
CA PHE A 32 27.64 -23.84 14.05
C PHE A 32 28.55 -24.66 13.14
N GLY A 33 28.20 -24.82 11.86
CA GLY A 33 29.06 -25.46 10.84
C GLY A 33 30.39 -24.73 10.65
N THR A 34 30.37 -23.39 10.57
CA THR A 34 31.59 -22.58 10.51
C THR A 34 32.45 -22.72 11.76
N CYS A 35 31.84 -22.76 12.94
CA CYS A 35 32.56 -23.01 14.19
C CYS A 35 33.26 -24.37 14.18
N LEU A 36 32.56 -25.44 13.81
CA LEU A 36 33.12 -26.79 13.71
C LEU A 36 34.26 -26.87 12.70
N LYS A 37 34.14 -26.18 11.55
CA LYS A 37 35.21 -26.07 10.55
C LYS A 37 36.42 -25.32 11.09
N ARG A 38 36.24 -24.27 11.88
CA ARG A 38 37.35 -23.56 12.54
C ARG A 38 38.09 -24.44 13.53
N LEU A 39 37.38 -25.29 14.28
CA LEU A 39 37.98 -26.17 15.29
C LEU A 39 38.70 -27.39 14.67
N THR A 40 38.23 -27.90 13.53
CA THR A 40 38.67 -29.21 13.00
C THR A 40 39.24 -29.16 11.57
N GLY A 41 39.07 -28.05 10.86
CA GLY A 41 39.35 -27.93 9.43
C GLY A 41 38.32 -28.62 8.51
N HIS A 42 37.36 -29.35 9.07
CA HIS A 42 36.38 -30.11 8.30
C HIS A 42 35.05 -29.36 8.13
N GLU A 43 34.59 -29.28 6.89
CA GLU A 43 33.31 -28.66 6.56
C GLU A 43 32.15 -29.62 6.77
N VAL A 44 31.06 -29.11 7.36
CA VAL A 44 29.80 -29.84 7.51
C VAL A 44 28.81 -29.22 6.53
N PRO A 45 28.41 -29.93 5.47
CA PRO A 45 27.45 -29.39 4.50
C PRO A 45 26.05 -29.29 5.12
N GLU A 46 25.24 -28.36 4.62
CA GLU A 46 23.92 -28.06 5.22
C GLU A 46 22.95 -29.24 5.17
N ASP A 47 23.02 -30.06 4.13
CA ASP A 47 22.21 -31.26 3.94
C ASP A 47 22.59 -32.42 4.89
N ALA A 48 23.71 -32.31 5.59
CA ALA A 48 24.12 -33.28 6.60
C ALA A 48 23.40 -33.09 7.95
N TRP A 49 22.71 -31.96 8.16
CA TRP A 49 21.92 -31.68 9.35
C TRP A 49 20.54 -32.33 9.24
N ASP A 50 20.27 -33.26 10.15
CA ASP A 50 18.97 -33.92 10.24
C ASP A 50 18.27 -33.50 11.54
N LEU A 51 17.52 -32.40 11.45
CA LEU A 51 16.76 -31.85 12.58
C LEU A 51 15.61 -32.76 13.02
N SER A 52 15.15 -33.69 12.17
CA SER A 52 14.06 -34.62 12.50
C SER A 52 14.42 -35.59 13.63
N ARG A 53 15.73 -35.74 13.89
CA ARG A 53 16.26 -36.60 14.95
C ARG A 53 16.39 -35.91 16.30
N LEU A 54 16.21 -34.59 16.36
CA LEU A 54 16.20 -33.86 17.62
C LEU A 54 14.87 -34.09 18.33
N GLU A 55 14.94 -34.39 19.61
CA GLU A 55 13.73 -34.46 20.43
C GLU A 55 13.06 -33.08 20.49
N ALA A 56 11.72 -33.07 20.55
CA ALA A 56 10.96 -31.82 20.48
C ALA A 56 11.35 -30.81 21.57
N HIS A 57 11.82 -31.26 22.74
CA HIS A 57 12.24 -30.39 23.84
C HIS A 57 13.57 -29.65 23.58
N LEU A 58 14.32 -30.04 22.55
CA LEU A 58 15.56 -29.38 22.10
C LEU A 58 15.32 -28.36 20.99
N LEU A 59 14.09 -28.31 20.45
CA LEU A 59 13.71 -27.37 19.41
C LEU A 59 13.12 -26.10 20.04
N MET A 60 13.36 -24.96 19.37
CA MET A 60 12.79 -23.68 19.76
C MET A 60 11.29 -23.79 19.94
N ARG A 61 10.81 -23.32 21.09
CA ARG A 61 9.40 -23.20 21.44
C ARG A 61 9.07 -21.73 21.54
N ILE A 62 8.02 -21.34 20.85
CA ILE A 62 7.49 -19.99 20.81
C ILE A 62 6.30 -19.97 21.76
N GLU A 63 6.28 -18.99 22.65
CA GLU A 63 5.18 -18.76 23.57
C GLU A 63 4.56 -17.41 23.24
N LEU A 64 3.25 -17.42 23.06
CA LEU A 64 2.45 -16.21 22.89
C LEU A 64 2.03 -15.76 24.29
N LEU A 65 2.44 -14.55 24.68
CA LEU A 65 2.13 -13.98 25.98
C LEU A 65 1.05 -12.90 25.83
N ASP A 66 0.23 -12.69 26.87
CA ASP A 66 -0.58 -11.48 27.01
C ASP A 66 0.20 -10.33 27.66
N GLU A 67 -0.44 -9.16 27.79
CA GLU A 67 0.10 -7.95 28.41
C GLU A 67 0.53 -8.14 29.88
N ALA A 68 -0.02 -9.14 30.58
CA ALA A 68 0.34 -9.48 31.95
C ALA A 68 1.45 -10.55 32.02
N GLY A 69 2.03 -10.93 30.87
CA GLY A 69 3.07 -11.96 30.76
C GLY A 69 2.55 -13.38 30.90
N LYS A 70 1.23 -13.61 30.81
CA LYS A 70 0.65 -14.95 30.89
C LYS A 70 0.65 -15.60 29.51
N ILE A 71 1.04 -16.87 29.46
CA ILE A 71 1.05 -17.68 28.23
C ILE A 71 -0.39 -17.91 27.75
N LEU A 72 -0.72 -17.32 26.60
CA LEU A 72 -1.98 -17.52 25.87
C LEU A 72 -1.95 -18.78 25.00
N ASP A 73 -0.82 -19.03 24.35
CA ASP A 73 -0.59 -20.22 23.53
C ASP A 73 0.90 -20.53 23.42
N SER A 74 1.22 -21.72 22.95
CA SER A 74 2.60 -22.12 22.72
C SER A 74 2.71 -23.15 21.61
N GLY A 75 3.79 -23.07 20.85
CA GLY A 75 3.98 -23.93 19.70
C GLY A 75 5.40 -23.88 19.18
N ARG A 76 5.65 -24.60 18.11
CA ARG A 76 6.95 -24.63 17.41
C ARG A 76 6.85 -24.23 15.94
N ASN A 77 5.64 -23.87 15.51
CA ASN A 77 5.33 -23.42 14.16
C ASN A 77 4.76 -22.01 14.29
N LEU A 78 5.60 -21.00 14.00
CA LEU A 78 5.20 -19.60 14.07
C LEU A 78 4.05 -19.27 13.11
N PRO A 79 4.09 -19.66 11.82
CA PRO A 79 2.96 -19.45 10.91
C PRO A 79 1.63 -20.00 11.43
N ALA A 80 1.62 -21.22 11.99
CA ALA A 80 0.40 -21.82 12.53
C ALA A 80 -0.12 -21.10 13.79
N LEU A 81 0.79 -20.58 14.63
CA LEU A 81 0.40 -19.73 15.76
C LEU A 81 -0.17 -18.38 15.27
N GLN A 82 0.46 -17.76 14.27
CA GLN A 82 -0.01 -16.50 13.68
C GLN A 82 -1.37 -16.66 13.03
N GLU A 83 -1.60 -17.70 12.22
CA GLU A 83 -2.88 -17.97 11.57
C GLU A 83 -4.00 -18.22 12.58
N LYS A 84 -3.70 -18.92 13.68
CA LYS A 84 -4.67 -19.20 14.74
C LYS A 84 -5.07 -17.95 15.53
N TRP A 85 -4.16 -16.99 15.67
CA TRP A 85 -4.34 -15.83 16.54
C TRP A 85 -4.55 -14.51 15.79
N CYS A 86 -4.33 -14.44 14.48
CA CYS A 86 -4.42 -13.19 13.69
C CYS A 86 -5.79 -12.50 13.81
N GLU A 87 -6.89 -13.26 13.93
CA GLU A 87 -8.25 -12.72 14.12
C GLU A 87 -8.56 -12.34 15.57
N ARG A 88 -7.71 -12.74 16.52
CA ARG A 88 -7.90 -12.57 17.97
C ARG A 88 -6.93 -11.58 18.61
N VAL A 89 -5.95 -11.07 17.86
CA VAL A 89 -5.07 -10.02 18.35
C VAL A 89 -5.87 -8.71 18.34
N PRO A 90 -6.08 -8.05 19.49
CA PRO A 90 -6.57 -6.67 19.49
C PRO A 90 -5.59 -5.79 18.69
N GLU A 91 -6.05 -4.62 18.23
CA GLU A 91 -5.12 -3.66 17.62
C GLU A 91 -3.94 -3.43 18.58
N PRO A 92 -2.70 -3.48 18.08
CA PRO A 92 -1.53 -3.36 18.93
C PRO A 92 -1.58 -2.03 19.69
N GLU A 93 -1.26 -2.07 20.98
CA GLU A 93 -1.29 -0.87 21.81
C GLU A 93 -0.41 0.24 21.21
N PRO A 94 -0.86 1.50 21.23
CA PRO A 94 -0.08 2.59 20.69
C PRO A 94 1.24 2.76 21.45
N LEU A 95 2.36 2.58 20.77
CA LEU A 95 3.70 2.80 21.29
C LEU A 95 3.90 4.29 21.61
N ARG A 96 4.50 4.58 22.77
CA ARG A 96 4.76 5.96 23.22
C ARG A 96 6.19 6.12 23.71
N SER A 97 6.80 7.24 23.33
CA SER A 97 8.08 7.71 23.86
C SER A 97 7.93 9.20 24.20
N SER A 98 8.28 9.59 25.42
CA SER A 98 8.28 11.00 25.84
C SER A 98 9.20 11.86 24.98
N ASP A 99 10.32 11.27 24.53
CA ASP A 99 11.41 12.03 23.94
C ASP A 99 11.10 12.36 22.47
N LEU A 100 10.49 11.41 21.76
CA LEU A 100 10.12 11.53 20.35
C LEU A 100 8.69 12.02 20.11
N SER A 101 7.81 12.03 21.11
CA SER A 101 6.42 12.46 20.91
C SER A 101 6.35 13.91 20.46
N ARG A 102 5.79 14.14 19.27
CA ARG A 102 5.49 15.46 18.71
C ARG A 102 4.15 15.39 18.01
N THR A 103 3.32 16.40 18.22
CA THR A 103 2.01 16.56 17.56
C THR A 103 1.88 17.99 17.06
N GLY A 104 0.95 18.24 16.16
CA GLY A 104 0.67 19.60 15.68
C GLY A 104 1.78 20.20 14.80
N LEU A 105 2.65 19.37 14.22
CA LEU A 105 3.76 19.84 13.38
C LEU A 105 3.22 20.42 12.06
N VAL A 106 3.64 21.64 11.77
CA VAL A 106 3.44 22.30 10.47
C VAL A 106 4.78 22.58 9.76
N ASP A 107 5.88 22.30 10.46
CA ASP A 107 7.25 22.31 9.97
C ASP A 107 8.07 21.23 10.69
N TRP A 108 9.23 20.87 10.15
CA TRP A 108 10.18 19.96 10.76
C TRP A 108 10.96 20.69 11.87
N PRO A 109 10.85 20.28 13.14
CA PRO A 109 11.60 20.93 14.23
C PRO A 109 13.11 20.73 14.06
N PRO A 110 13.95 21.78 14.15
CA PRO A 110 15.41 21.67 13.94
C PRO A 110 16.10 20.64 14.84
N GLU A 111 15.59 20.43 16.04
CA GLU A 111 16.09 19.48 17.03
C GLU A 111 15.58 18.04 16.86
N LEU A 112 14.62 17.81 15.95
CA LEU A 112 14.02 16.50 15.74
C LEU A 112 14.80 15.71 14.69
N THR A 113 15.48 14.65 15.14
CA THR A 113 16.03 13.60 14.28
C THR A 113 15.28 12.31 14.57
N LEU A 114 14.72 11.68 13.54
CA LEU A 114 14.03 10.41 13.64
C LEU A 114 15.03 9.26 13.38
N PRO A 115 15.43 8.48 14.40
CA PRO A 115 16.24 7.30 14.17
C PRO A 115 15.46 6.24 13.38
N GLU A 116 16.17 5.32 12.73
CA GLU A 116 15.55 4.22 11.97
C GLU A 116 14.79 3.25 12.89
N GLN A 117 15.29 3.03 14.11
CA GLN A 117 14.70 2.15 15.10
C GLN A 117 15.02 2.69 16.50
N VAL A 118 14.08 2.51 17.44
CA VAL A 118 14.29 2.74 18.88
C VAL A 118 13.86 1.52 19.66
N GLU A 119 14.51 1.29 20.80
CA GLU A 119 14.07 0.32 21.79
C GLU A 119 13.28 1.04 22.88
N LEU A 120 12.10 0.53 23.20
CA LEU A 120 11.21 1.04 24.24
C LEU A 120 11.07 0.00 25.34
N GLU A 121 11.03 0.42 26.60
CA GLU A 121 10.60 -0.44 27.70
C GLU A 121 9.08 -0.28 27.89
N GLN A 122 8.32 -1.35 27.60
CA GLN A 122 6.88 -1.39 27.83
C GLN A 122 6.53 -2.68 28.60
N ALA A 123 5.79 -2.54 29.70
CA ALA A 123 5.44 -3.64 30.60
C ALA A 123 6.64 -4.48 31.10
N GLY A 124 7.84 -3.87 31.20
CA GLY A 124 9.07 -4.56 31.64
C GLY A 124 9.80 -5.36 30.55
N HIS A 125 9.39 -5.21 29.28
CA HIS A 125 10.03 -5.84 28.13
C HIS A 125 10.56 -4.78 27.15
N ALA A 126 11.71 -5.07 26.54
CA ALA A 126 12.26 -4.26 25.45
C ALA A 126 11.51 -4.58 24.14
N ILE A 127 10.84 -3.57 23.58
CA ILE A 127 10.10 -3.63 22.32
C ILE A 127 10.79 -2.72 21.30
N SER A 128 11.04 -3.21 20.09
CA SER A 128 11.52 -2.39 18.99
C SER A 128 10.39 -1.60 18.35
N ALA A 129 10.65 -0.32 18.06
CA ALA A 129 9.72 0.59 17.42
C ALA A 129 10.39 1.38 16.30
N TRP A 130 9.62 1.77 15.29
CA TRP A 130 10.11 2.52 14.12
C TRP A 130 9.42 3.88 14.06
N PRO A 131 10.10 4.98 14.43
CA PRO A 131 9.52 6.31 14.41
C PRO A 131 9.23 6.79 12.98
N ALA A 132 8.03 7.33 12.75
CA ALA A 132 7.56 7.83 11.47
C ALA A 132 6.86 9.18 11.65
N LEU A 133 6.83 9.97 10.58
CA LEU A 133 5.94 11.13 10.52
C LEU A 133 4.59 10.64 10.01
N ALA A 134 3.50 10.97 10.69
CA ALA A 134 2.17 10.58 10.30
C ALA A 134 1.33 11.79 9.88
N ASP A 135 0.55 11.64 8.82
CA ASP A 135 -0.47 12.61 8.43
C ASP A 135 -1.57 12.65 9.50
N ALA A 136 -1.75 13.81 10.14
CA ALA A 136 -2.80 14.10 11.11
C ALA A 136 -3.78 15.15 10.55
N SER A 137 -4.10 15.04 9.26
CA SER A 137 -4.89 16.01 8.51
C SER A 137 -4.25 17.40 8.56
N ASP A 138 -4.73 18.35 9.34
CA ASP A 138 -4.21 19.73 9.27
C ASP A 138 -2.79 19.90 9.83
N THR A 139 -2.23 18.85 10.43
CA THR A 139 -0.87 18.82 10.97
C THR A 139 -0.19 17.47 10.70
N VAL A 140 1.06 17.35 11.13
CA VAL A 140 1.82 16.09 11.17
C VAL A 140 2.16 15.76 12.62
N GLU A 141 2.27 14.48 12.94
CA GLU A 141 2.71 13.99 14.25
C GLU A 141 3.83 12.96 14.10
N VAL A 142 4.57 12.71 15.16
CA VAL A 142 5.50 11.58 15.24
C VAL A 142 4.76 10.38 15.81
N ARG A 143 4.72 9.29 15.05
CA ARG A 143 4.11 8.01 15.42
C ARG A 143 5.19 6.93 15.51
N LEU A 144 5.08 6.07 16.50
CA LEU A 144 5.92 4.89 16.63
C LEU A 144 5.16 3.69 16.07
N CYS A 145 5.71 3.08 15.02
CA CYS A 145 5.13 1.93 14.33
C CYS A 145 5.73 0.62 14.84
N HIS A 146 5.01 -0.48 14.63
CA HIS A 146 5.39 -1.82 15.11
C HIS A 146 6.21 -2.61 14.10
N SER A 147 6.29 -2.14 12.85
CA SER A 147 7.14 -2.73 11.82
C SER A 147 7.80 -1.66 10.93
N PRO A 148 8.93 -1.97 10.30
CA PRO A 148 9.57 -1.05 9.36
C PRO A 148 8.72 -0.78 8.11
N GLU A 149 7.92 -1.75 7.63
CA GLU A 149 7.04 -1.58 6.46
C GLU A 149 5.89 -0.61 6.75
N GLU A 150 5.28 -0.74 7.93
CA GLU A 150 4.26 0.19 8.43
C GLU A 150 4.87 1.60 8.55
N ALA A 151 6.02 1.70 9.22
CA ALA A 151 6.73 2.97 9.42
C ALA A 151 7.09 3.65 8.09
N ALA A 152 7.56 2.90 7.10
CA ALA A 152 7.88 3.43 5.78
C ALA A 152 6.64 4.02 5.09
N THR A 153 5.49 3.34 5.17
CA THR A 153 4.23 3.80 4.59
C THR A 153 3.71 5.05 5.30
N VAL A 154 3.67 5.01 6.63
CA VAL A 154 3.23 6.14 7.46
C VAL A 154 4.15 7.35 7.22
N HIS A 155 5.47 7.15 7.31
CA HIS A 155 6.47 8.21 7.13
C HIS A 155 6.39 8.86 5.75
N ALA A 156 6.17 8.08 4.69
CA ALA A 156 5.96 8.62 3.35
C ALA A 156 4.76 9.56 3.28
N SER A 157 3.63 9.19 3.88
CA SER A 157 2.46 10.04 3.94
C SER A 157 2.70 11.31 4.77
N GLY A 158 3.35 11.20 5.92
CA GLY A 158 3.62 12.34 6.81
C GLY A 158 4.62 13.34 6.22
N VAL A 159 5.67 12.88 5.54
CA VAL A 159 6.64 13.76 4.85
C VAL A 159 5.96 14.54 3.73
N LEU A 160 5.15 13.86 2.90
CA LEU A 160 4.38 14.52 1.84
C LEU A 160 3.40 15.53 2.43
N ARG A 161 2.74 15.20 3.54
CA ARG A 161 1.83 16.12 4.22
C ARG A 161 2.56 17.35 4.76
N LEU A 162 3.71 17.16 5.39
CA LEU A 162 4.54 18.27 5.87
C LEU A 162 4.96 19.19 4.72
N ALA A 163 5.32 18.60 3.57
CA ALA A 163 5.64 19.34 2.36
C ALA A 163 4.45 20.17 1.84
N GLU A 164 3.24 19.59 1.83
CA GLU A 164 2.01 20.31 1.48
C GLU A 164 1.77 21.52 2.37
N LEU A 165 1.98 21.37 3.68
CA LEU A 165 1.82 22.46 4.65
C LEU A 165 2.85 23.57 4.41
N ARG A 166 4.12 23.21 4.22
CA ARG A 166 5.21 24.16 3.94
C ARG A 166 5.05 24.88 2.61
N LEU A 167 4.51 24.21 1.60
CA LEU A 167 4.30 24.77 0.26
C LEU A 167 2.89 25.32 0.04
N ALA A 168 2.06 25.41 1.07
CA ALA A 168 0.64 25.79 0.95
C ALA A 168 0.43 27.13 0.22
N GLY A 169 1.29 28.13 0.47
CA GLY A 169 1.26 29.41 -0.24
C GLY A 169 1.53 29.25 -1.74
N LYS A 170 2.61 28.55 -2.09
CA LYS A 170 3.01 28.34 -3.49
C LYS A 170 2.02 27.49 -4.27
N LEU A 171 1.48 26.44 -3.65
CA LEU A 171 0.41 25.61 -4.21
C LEU A 171 -0.85 26.45 -4.45
N ARG A 172 -1.21 27.34 -3.52
CA ARG A 172 -2.34 28.25 -3.69
C ARG A 172 -2.14 29.20 -4.87
N ASP A 173 -0.96 29.77 -5.02
CA ASP A 173 -0.64 30.66 -6.15
C ASP A 173 -0.69 29.91 -7.48
N LEU A 174 -0.07 28.73 -7.55
CA LEU A 174 -0.10 27.86 -8.74
C LEU A 174 -1.54 27.49 -9.13
N LEU A 175 -2.40 27.18 -8.16
CA LEU A 175 -3.80 26.84 -8.39
C LEU A 175 -4.70 28.04 -8.69
N ARG A 176 -4.31 29.24 -8.26
CA ARG A 176 -5.00 30.48 -8.66
C ARG A 176 -4.80 30.73 -10.16
N ASP A 177 -3.59 30.50 -10.65
CA ASP A 177 -3.20 30.75 -12.04
C ASP A 177 -3.45 29.52 -12.94
N TRP A 178 -4.12 28.49 -12.42
CA TRP A 178 -4.41 27.25 -13.14
C TRP A 178 -5.44 27.47 -14.27
N PRO A 179 -5.09 27.16 -15.53
CA PRO A 179 -5.98 27.38 -16.66
C PRO A 179 -7.32 26.64 -16.52
N GLY A 180 -8.42 27.39 -16.56
CA GLY A 180 -9.78 26.81 -16.57
C GLY A 180 -10.18 26.08 -15.29
N ILE A 181 -9.53 26.32 -14.16
CA ILE A 181 -9.81 25.58 -12.91
C ILE A 181 -11.26 25.68 -12.45
N ASP A 182 -11.92 26.83 -12.67
CA ASP A 182 -13.33 27.00 -12.28
C ASP A 182 -14.25 26.10 -13.12
N ARG A 183 -13.92 25.89 -14.40
CA ARG A 183 -14.63 24.93 -15.26
C ARG A 183 -14.43 23.50 -14.76
N LEU A 184 -13.20 23.14 -14.37
CA LEU A 184 -12.92 21.82 -13.79
C LEU A 184 -13.71 21.59 -12.50
N CYS A 185 -13.75 22.60 -11.62
CA CYS A 185 -14.58 22.55 -10.41
C CYS A 185 -16.06 22.32 -10.72
N LEU A 186 -16.62 22.99 -11.73
CA LEU A 186 -18.02 22.80 -12.13
C LEU A 186 -18.29 21.39 -12.68
N LEU A 187 -17.35 20.82 -13.45
CA LEU A 187 -17.48 19.47 -14.02
C LEU A 187 -17.37 18.35 -12.98
N TRP A 188 -16.79 18.65 -11.81
CA TRP A 188 -16.58 17.72 -10.69
C TRP A 188 -17.47 18.02 -9.46
N ALA A 189 -18.34 19.03 -9.56
CA ALA A 189 -19.17 19.51 -8.44
C ALA A 189 -20.16 18.49 -7.88
N ASP A 190 -20.47 17.43 -8.63
CA ASP A 190 -21.31 16.31 -8.18
C ASP A 190 -20.58 15.34 -7.24
N VAL A 191 -19.25 15.44 -7.12
CA VAL A 191 -18.42 14.58 -6.26
C VAL A 191 -18.12 15.25 -4.92
N ALA A 192 -17.56 16.46 -4.95
CA ALA A 192 -17.32 17.28 -3.76
C ALA A 192 -17.15 18.78 -4.12
N SER A 193 -16.77 19.60 -3.14
CA SER A 193 -16.67 21.05 -3.32
C SER A 193 -15.47 21.45 -4.19
N CYS A 194 -15.48 22.66 -4.76
CA CYS A 194 -14.30 23.20 -5.46
C CYS A 194 -13.09 23.34 -4.54
N SER A 195 -13.30 23.55 -3.23
CA SER A 195 -12.21 23.54 -2.24
C SER A 195 -11.57 22.15 -2.16
N ASP A 196 -12.38 21.09 -2.14
CA ASP A 196 -11.89 19.71 -2.10
C ASP A 196 -11.15 19.35 -3.39
N PHE A 197 -11.64 19.79 -4.55
CA PHE A 197 -10.94 19.59 -5.82
C PHE A 197 -9.56 20.26 -5.82
N ARG A 198 -9.49 21.53 -5.38
CA ARG A 198 -8.23 22.28 -5.28
C ARG A 198 -7.27 21.62 -4.29
N LYS A 199 -7.76 21.13 -3.13
CA LYS A 199 -6.97 20.38 -2.16
C LYS A 199 -6.40 19.11 -2.81
N GLN A 200 -7.24 18.27 -3.40
CA GLN A 200 -6.81 17.04 -4.08
C GLN A 200 -5.77 17.32 -5.17
N LEU A 201 -5.98 18.35 -5.99
CA LEU A 201 -5.05 18.74 -7.04
C LEU A 201 -3.70 19.20 -6.48
N ALA A 202 -3.69 19.97 -5.39
CA ALA A 202 -2.46 20.36 -4.71
C ALA A 202 -1.68 19.12 -4.20
N ARG A 203 -2.37 18.20 -3.51
CA ARG A 203 -1.79 16.93 -3.03
C ARG A 203 -1.21 16.10 -4.17
N ALA A 204 -1.96 15.98 -5.26
CA ALA A 204 -1.58 15.24 -6.45
C ALA A 204 -0.32 15.82 -7.13
N LEU A 205 -0.14 17.15 -7.12
CA LEU A 205 1.07 17.80 -7.61
C LEU A 205 2.28 17.51 -6.71
N VAL A 206 2.10 17.58 -5.38
CA VAL A 206 3.17 17.26 -4.42
C VAL A 206 3.60 15.79 -4.55
N GLN A 207 2.65 14.86 -4.64
CA GLN A 207 2.94 13.44 -4.83
C GLN A 207 3.73 13.15 -6.12
N ARG A 208 3.43 13.88 -7.21
CA ARG A 208 4.13 13.76 -8.50
C ARG A 208 5.49 14.44 -8.52
N ALA A 209 5.62 15.55 -7.81
CA ALA A 209 6.86 16.29 -7.68
C ALA A 209 7.82 15.66 -6.66
N ARG A 210 7.39 14.59 -5.97
CA ARG A 210 8.18 13.85 -4.97
C ARG A 210 9.56 13.47 -5.56
N PRO A 211 10.67 13.93 -4.95
CA PRO A 211 12.00 13.46 -5.30
C PRO A 211 12.14 11.95 -5.10
N GLU A 212 12.87 11.30 -6.02
CA GLU A 212 13.29 9.91 -5.85
C GLU A 212 14.33 9.78 -4.72
N GLY A 213 14.43 8.58 -4.13
CA GLY A 213 15.39 8.27 -3.08
C GLY A 213 14.79 8.20 -1.67
N PRO A 214 15.65 8.13 -0.64
CA PRO A 214 15.22 8.00 0.74
C PRO A 214 14.47 9.24 1.20
N LEU A 215 13.52 9.04 2.11
CA LEU A 215 12.79 10.13 2.74
C LEU A 215 13.64 10.79 3.84
N PRO A 216 13.48 12.11 4.05
CA PRO A 216 14.22 12.83 5.07
C PRO A 216 13.83 12.38 6.48
N ARG A 217 14.83 12.21 7.34
CA ARG A 217 14.64 11.88 8.77
C ARG A 217 15.12 12.97 9.73
N ASP A 218 15.53 14.12 9.21
CA ASP A 218 15.91 15.31 9.97
C ASP A 218 15.56 16.60 9.19
N ALA A 219 15.73 17.75 9.85
CA ALA A 219 15.36 19.05 9.32
C ALA A 219 16.21 19.48 8.10
N GLU A 220 17.50 19.13 8.07
CA GLU A 220 18.41 19.51 6.98
C GLU A 220 18.07 18.73 5.72
N ALA A 221 17.94 17.41 5.84
CA ALA A 221 17.51 16.53 4.78
C ALA A 221 16.12 16.94 4.26
N PHE A 222 15.19 17.29 5.15
CA PHE A 222 13.86 17.75 4.74
C PHE A 222 13.91 19.05 3.96
N ALA A 223 14.72 20.03 4.39
CA ALA A 223 14.87 21.30 3.66
C ALA A 223 15.44 21.09 2.24
N ALA A 224 16.46 20.23 2.08
CA ALA A 224 17.03 19.90 0.78
C ALA A 224 16.03 19.15 -0.13
N TRP A 225 15.34 18.17 0.44
CA TRP A 225 14.30 17.40 -0.25
C TRP A 225 13.14 18.31 -0.69
N LEU A 226 12.68 19.21 0.19
CA LEU A 226 11.60 20.15 -0.07
C LEU A 226 11.96 21.13 -1.20
N ALA A 227 13.20 21.64 -1.22
CA ALA A 227 13.67 22.53 -2.27
C ALA A 227 13.67 21.83 -3.65
N THR A 228 14.02 20.55 -3.70
CA THR A 228 13.98 19.76 -4.93
C THR A 228 12.55 19.51 -5.39
N LEU A 229 11.65 19.16 -4.46
CA LEU A 229 10.22 19.01 -4.74
C LEU A 229 9.63 20.32 -5.29
N GLU A 230 9.94 21.44 -4.65
CA GLU A 230 9.45 22.76 -5.02
C GLU A 230 9.88 23.15 -6.45
N GLN A 231 11.11 22.79 -6.86
CA GLN A 231 11.62 23.01 -8.21
C GLN A 231 10.95 22.10 -9.26
N ALA A 232 10.44 20.94 -8.84
CA ALA A 232 9.76 19.99 -9.73
C ALA A 232 8.27 20.34 -9.97
N LEU A 233 7.62 21.11 -9.08
CA LEU A 233 6.19 21.48 -9.21
C LEU A 233 5.82 22.05 -10.59
N PRO A 234 6.56 23.02 -11.18
CA PRO A 234 6.22 23.56 -12.50
C PRO A 234 6.38 22.54 -13.63
N ARG A 235 7.17 21.48 -13.44
CA ARG A 235 7.41 20.43 -14.45
C ARG A 235 6.29 19.39 -14.49
N VAL A 236 5.66 19.12 -13.34
CA VAL A 236 4.60 18.09 -13.25
C VAL A 236 3.20 18.65 -13.52
N ALA A 237 2.99 19.96 -13.34
CA ALA A 237 1.70 20.60 -13.55
C ALA A 237 1.15 20.48 -15.00
N PRO A 238 1.94 20.67 -16.08
CA PRO A 238 1.43 20.69 -17.45
C PRO A 238 0.67 19.43 -17.85
N PHE A 239 1.16 18.25 -17.43
CA PHE A 239 0.47 16.98 -17.72
C PHE A 239 -0.97 16.99 -17.19
N LEU A 240 -1.19 17.42 -15.95
CA LEU A 240 -2.54 17.51 -15.38
C LEU A 240 -3.37 18.64 -16.01
N GLN A 241 -2.74 19.77 -16.36
CA GLN A 241 -3.42 20.89 -17.04
C GLN A 241 -4.00 20.46 -18.39
N GLU A 242 -3.28 19.62 -19.13
CA GLU A 242 -3.73 19.08 -20.42
C GLU A 242 -4.73 17.93 -20.27
N ARG A 243 -4.51 17.03 -19.30
CA ARG A 243 -5.34 15.82 -19.16
C ARG A 243 -6.68 16.09 -18.49
N LEU A 244 -6.73 16.89 -17.42
CA LEU A 244 -7.95 17.08 -16.63
C LEU A 244 -9.15 17.63 -17.41
N PRO A 245 -9.01 18.66 -18.27
CA PRO A 245 -10.14 19.18 -19.05
C PRO A 245 -10.75 18.11 -19.94
N GLU A 246 -9.93 17.36 -20.67
CA GLU A 246 -10.39 16.28 -21.55
C GLU A 246 -11.16 15.22 -20.77
N LEU A 247 -10.61 14.74 -19.66
CA LEU A 247 -11.21 13.66 -18.89
C LEU A 247 -12.54 14.07 -18.24
N LEU A 248 -12.59 15.26 -17.64
CA LEU A 248 -13.79 15.74 -16.95
C LEU A 248 -14.92 16.13 -17.93
N GLU A 249 -14.60 16.66 -19.12
CA GLU A 249 -15.61 16.92 -20.15
C GLU A 249 -16.21 15.62 -20.69
N VAL A 250 -15.38 14.60 -20.96
CA VAL A 250 -15.88 13.30 -21.42
C VAL A 250 -16.72 12.61 -20.34
N ARG A 251 -16.27 12.63 -19.07
CA ARG A 251 -17.07 12.14 -17.93
C ARG A 251 -18.42 12.85 -17.88
N HIS A 252 -18.43 14.17 -17.96
CA HIS A 252 -19.66 14.96 -17.91
C HIS A 252 -20.62 14.61 -19.07
N ALA A 253 -20.10 14.48 -20.29
CA ALA A 253 -20.87 14.07 -21.45
C ALA A 253 -21.51 12.67 -21.27
N LEU A 254 -20.76 11.71 -20.74
CA LEU A 254 -21.26 10.37 -20.42
C LEU A 254 -22.36 10.43 -19.35
N LEU A 255 -22.13 11.14 -18.24
CA LEU A 255 -23.14 11.31 -17.19
C LEU A 255 -24.43 11.94 -17.72
N LYS A 256 -24.33 12.88 -18.67
CA LYS A 256 -25.50 13.49 -19.32
C LYS A 256 -26.33 12.46 -20.10
N GLN A 257 -25.69 11.49 -20.77
CA GLN A 257 -26.40 10.40 -21.46
C GLN A 257 -27.11 9.44 -20.50
N LEU A 258 -26.66 9.37 -19.24
CA LEU A 258 -27.24 8.51 -18.20
C LEU A 258 -28.35 9.19 -17.39
N LYS A 259 -28.64 10.48 -17.63
CA LYS A 259 -29.69 11.24 -16.93
C LYS A 259 -31.04 11.16 -17.65
N GLY A 260 -32.12 11.40 -16.91
CA GLY A 260 -33.49 11.44 -17.44
C GLY A 260 -34.16 10.07 -17.52
N THR A 261 -35.26 10.00 -18.26
CA THR A 261 -36.05 8.77 -18.43
C THR A 261 -35.33 7.81 -19.38
N LEU A 262 -34.75 6.76 -18.81
CA LEU A 262 -34.08 5.70 -19.56
C LEU A 262 -35.05 4.55 -19.86
N PRO A 263 -34.96 3.93 -21.06
CA PRO A 263 -35.60 2.65 -21.35
C PRO A 263 -35.27 1.58 -20.29
N LEU A 264 -36.24 0.73 -19.94
CA LEU A 264 -36.10 -0.34 -18.93
C LEU A 264 -34.87 -1.23 -19.18
N ASN A 265 -34.57 -1.56 -20.44
CA ASN A 265 -33.42 -2.38 -20.83
C ASN A 265 -32.06 -1.70 -20.62
N ARG A 266 -32.02 -0.40 -20.31
CA ARG A 266 -30.79 0.37 -20.05
C ARG A 266 -30.53 0.66 -18.58
N ILE A 267 -31.53 0.52 -17.70
CA ILE A 267 -31.45 0.98 -16.30
C ILE A 267 -30.28 0.35 -15.56
N GLU A 268 -30.16 -0.98 -15.60
CA GLU A 268 -29.09 -1.69 -14.89
C GLU A 268 -27.69 -1.38 -15.44
N ALA A 269 -27.56 -1.31 -16.77
CA ALA A 269 -26.29 -0.96 -17.41
C ALA A 269 -25.88 0.48 -17.10
N ALA A 270 -26.86 1.41 -17.09
CA ALA A 270 -26.64 2.80 -16.74
C ALA A 270 -26.22 2.97 -15.27
N ALA A 271 -26.81 2.20 -14.35
CA ALA A 271 -26.42 2.18 -12.94
C ALA A 271 -24.99 1.66 -12.77
N ASP A 272 -24.63 0.56 -13.43
CA ASP A 272 -23.27 0.00 -13.41
C ASP A 272 -22.23 0.96 -14.02
N ILE A 273 -22.55 1.64 -15.12
CA ILE A 273 -21.66 2.64 -15.72
C ILE A 273 -21.50 3.85 -14.81
N ARG A 274 -22.57 4.30 -14.14
CA ARG A 274 -22.49 5.42 -13.20
C ARG A 274 -21.57 5.06 -12.03
N ASP A 275 -21.74 3.88 -11.43
CA ASP A 275 -20.84 3.42 -10.38
C ASP A 275 -19.39 3.32 -10.87
N GLN A 276 -19.14 2.79 -12.08
CA GLN A 276 -17.78 2.82 -12.66
C GLN A 276 -17.21 4.25 -12.76
N LEU A 277 -17.99 5.22 -13.25
CA LEU A 277 -17.55 6.62 -13.36
C LEU A 277 -17.31 7.25 -11.98
N ASP A 278 -18.15 6.95 -10.99
CA ASP A 278 -18.00 7.45 -9.62
C ASP A 278 -16.73 6.88 -8.97
N ARG A 279 -16.39 5.61 -9.24
CA ARG A 279 -15.15 4.99 -8.76
C ARG A 279 -13.89 5.41 -9.54
N LEU A 280 -14.01 5.86 -10.78
CA LEU A 280 -12.88 6.38 -11.57
C LEU A 280 -12.57 7.85 -11.24
N PHE A 281 -13.58 8.63 -10.84
CA PHE A 281 -13.50 10.08 -10.59
C PHE A 281 -13.91 10.47 -9.18
N GLY A 282 -13.72 9.56 -8.22
CA GLY A 282 -14.02 9.78 -6.81
C GLY A 282 -13.18 10.88 -6.16
N ARG A 283 -13.33 11.05 -4.84
CA ARG A 283 -12.71 12.14 -4.08
C ARG A 283 -11.19 12.23 -4.19
N ASP A 284 -10.52 11.09 -4.38
CA ASP A 284 -9.06 10.97 -4.37
C ASP A 284 -8.51 10.38 -5.68
N PHE A 285 -9.24 10.46 -6.79
CA PHE A 285 -8.83 9.85 -8.06
C PHE A 285 -7.44 10.31 -8.56
N LEU A 286 -7.02 11.55 -8.27
CA LEU A 286 -5.70 12.06 -8.63
C LEU A 286 -4.56 11.55 -7.74
N LEU A 287 -4.90 11.06 -6.54
CA LEU A 287 -3.96 10.42 -5.63
C LEU A 287 -3.85 8.91 -5.90
N GLN A 288 -4.94 8.31 -6.37
CA GLN A 288 -5.01 6.89 -6.72
C GLN A 288 -4.42 6.59 -8.11
N ALA A 289 -4.56 7.51 -9.07
CA ALA A 289 -4.04 7.34 -10.42
C ALA A 289 -2.76 8.15 -10.62
N ASN A 290 -1.63 7.46 -10.77
CA ASN A 290 -0.39 8.07 -11.27
C ASN A 290 -0.51 8.46 -12.75
N ASP A 291 0.52 9.09 -13.31
CA ASP A 291 0.47 9.58 -14.69
C ASP A 291 0.30 8.46 -15.72
N GLU A 292 0.89 7.29 -15.47
CA GLU A 292 0.71 6.12 -16.33
C GLU A 292 -0.75 5.66 -16.38
N ARG A 293 -1.43 5.66 -15.23
CA ARG A 293 -2.86 5.31 -15.14
C ARG A 293 -3.75 6.41 -15.70
N LEU A 294 -3.47 7.68 -15.42
CA LEU A 294 -4.23 8.79 -16.01
C LEU A 294 -4.17 8.82 -17.55
N ARG A 295 -3.05 8.38 -18.16
CA ARG A 295 -2.96 8.20 -19.61
C ARG A 295 -3.94 7.14 -20.16
N GLN A 296 -4.43 6.23 -19.32
CA GLN A 296 -5.38 5.18 -19.71
C GLN A 296 -6.84 5.59 -19.57
N TYR A 297 -7.14 6.64 -18.80
CA TYR A 297 -8.50 7.12 -18.60
C TYR A 297 -9.25 7.37 -19.92
N PRO A 298 -8.65 7.99 -20.96
CA PRO A 298 -9.32 8.14 -22.25
C PRO A 298 -9.78 6.80 -22.85
N ARG A 299 -8.98 5.74 -22.71
CA ARG A 299 -9.33 4.38 -23.17
C ARG A 299 -10.49 3.79 -22.36
N TYR A 300 -10.50 3.94 -21.04
CA TYR A 300 -11.60 3.49 -20.19
C TYR A 300 -12.90 4.23 -20.52
N LEU A 301 -12.85 5.55 -20.67
CA LEU A 301 -14.01 6.36 -21.06
C LEU A 301 -14.50 6.00 -22.47
N LYS A 302 -13.59 5.73 -23.42
CA LYS A 302 -13.94 5.28 -24.77
C LYS A 302 -14.62 3.91 -24.75
N ALA A 303 -14.20 3.00 -23.86
CA ALA A 303 -14.85 1.71 -23.68
C ALA A 303 -16.29 1.87 -23.17
N ILE A 304 -16.54 2.80 -22.23
CA ILE A 304 -17.88 3.15 -21.75
C ILE A 304 -18.72 3.72 -22.90
N GLU A 305 -18.17 4.63 -23.70
CA GLU A 305 -18.87 5.20 -24.86
C GLU A 305 -19.28 4.10 -25.85
N HIS A 306 -18.35 3.20 -26.21
CA HIS A 306 -18.65 2.07 -27.08
C HIS A 306 -19.73 1.16 -26.51
N ARG A 307 -19.69 0.89 -25.20
CA ARG A 307 -20.69 0.08 -24.51
C ARG A 307 -22.08 0.72 -24.63
N LEU A 308 -22.20 2.02 -24.38
CA LEU A 308 -23.46 2.75 -24.49
C LEU A 308 -24.03 2.71 -25.92
N GLN A 309 -23.18 2.89 -26.93
CA GLN A 309 -23.58 2.79 -28.35
C GLN A 309 -24.07 1.36 -28.71
N ARG A 310 -23.43 0.33 -28.17
CA ARG A 310 -23.80 -1.08 -28.43
C ARG A 310 -25.07 -1.49 -27.70
N LEU A 311 -25.36 -0.88 -26.55
CA LEU A 311 -26.51 -1.20 -25.70
C LEU A 311 -27.85 -1.00 -26.43
N ASP A 312 -27.91 -0.09 -27.41
CA ASP A 312 -29.10 0.09 -28.27
C ASP A 312 -29.41 -1.10 -29.16
N ARG A 313 -28.36 -1.79 -29.62
CA ARG A 313 -28.48 -2.84 -30.63
C ARG A 313 -28.48 -4.24 -30.02
N ALA A 314 -27.77 -4.42 -28.91
CA ALA A 314 -27.56 -5.73 -28.28
C ALA A 314 -27.60 -5.66 -26.74
N PRO A 315 -28.75 -5.31 -26.14
CA PRO A 315 -28.88 -5.19 -24.68
C PRO A 315 -28.69 -6.52 -23.95
N ASP A 316 -29.12 -7.65 -24.54
CA ASP A 316 -28.97 -8.98 -23.91
C ASP A 316 -27.50 -9.44 -23.89
N ALA A 317 -26.71 -9.07 -24.89
CA ALA A 317 -25.28 -9.34 -24.90
C ALA A 317 -24.55 -8.54 -23.80
N ASP A 318 -24.93 -7.28 -23.56
CA ASP A 318 -24.42 -6.52 -22.41
C ASP A 318 -24.82 -7.18 -21.09
N ARG A 319 -26.09 -7.57 -20.96
CA ARG A 319 -26.61 -8.23 -19.76
C ARG A 319 -25.84 -9.52 -19.45
N ALA A 320 -25.59 -10.36 -20.44
CA ALA A 320 -24.85 -11.62 -20.26
C ALA A 320 -23.43 -11.39 -19.73
N LEU A 321 -22.74 -10.34 -20.19
CA LEU A 321 -21.40 -9.99 -19.70
C LEU A 321 -21.46 -9.31 -18.33
N ARG A 322 -22.42 -8.41 -18.11
CA ARG A 322 -22.63 -7.69 -16.85
C ARG A 322 -22.90 -8.64 -15.70
N VAL A 323 -23.78 -9.63 -15.88
CA VAL A 323 -24.11 -10.64 -14.84
C VAL A 323 -22.89 -11.44 -14.40
N GLN A 324 -21.94 -11.72 -15.32
CA GLN A 324 -20.71 -12.43 -15.00
C GLN A 324 -19.70 -11.55 -14.24
N PHE A 325 -19.59 -10.28 -14.63
CA PHE A 325 -18.59 -9.36 -14.09
C PHE A 325 -19.00 -8.74 -12.74
N LEU A 326 -20.28 -8.36 -12.59
CA LEU A 326 -20.75 -7.54 -11.48
C LEU A 326 -20.51 -8.14 -10.08
N PRO A 327 -20.62 -9.47 -9.85
CA PRO A 327 -20.31 -10.06 -8.55
C PRO A 327 -18.88 -9.79 -8.08
N LEU A 328 -17.89 -9.89 -8.99
CA LEU A 328 -16.49 -9.64 -8.65
C LEU A 328 -16.24 -8.15 -8.34
N TRP A 329 -16.86 -7.26 -9.13
CA TRP A 329 -16.78 -5.82 -8.91
C TRP A 329 -17.38 -5.41 -7.56
N GLN A 330 -18.57 -5.92 -7.24
CA GLN A 330 -19.25 -5.63 -5.98
C GLN A 330 -18.49 -6.20 -4.78
N ALA A 331 -17.96 -7.42 -4.88
CA ALA A 331 -17.16 -8.03 -3.82
C ALA A 331 -15.90 -7.19 -3.51
N PHE A 332 -15.21 -6.72 -4.55
CA PHE A 332 -14.05 -5.84 -4.38
C PHE A 332 -14.41 -4.55 -3.64
N TRP A 333 -15.43 -3.82 -4.11
CA TRP A 333 -15.78 -2.53 -3.52
C TRP A 333 -16.41 -2.65 -2.14
N ALA A 334 -17.21 -3.69 -1.88
CA ALA A 334 -17.72 -3.96 -0.54
C ALA A 334 -16.58 -4.17 0.46
N ARG A 335 -15.48 -4.80 0.04
CA ARG A 335 -14.31 -5.00 0.90
C ARG A 335 -13.54 -3.71 1.15
N ILE A 336 -13.38 -2.87 0.12
CA ILE A 336 -12.76 -1.54 0.28
C ILE A 336 -13.62 -0.65 1.17
N GLU A 337 -14.96 -0.72 1.09
CA GLU A 337 -15.86 0.04 1.96
C GLU A 337 -15.78 -0.38 3.43
N GLN A 338 -15.52 -1.65 3.70
CA GLN A 338 -15.27 -2.15 5.06
C GLN A 338 -13.90 -1.74 5.61
N THR A 339 -12.90 -1.59 4.74
CA THR A 339 -11.50 -1.31 5.14
C THR A 339 -10.84 -0.42 4.07
N PRO A 340 -11.11 0.90 4.06
CA PRO A 340 -10.66 1.82 3.01
C PRO A 340 -9.14 1.85 2.81
N GLU A 341 -8.37 1.66 3.88
CA GLU A 341 -6.91 1.62 3.91
C GLU A 341 -6.33 0.50 3.03
N ARG A 342 -7.10 -0.56 2.76
CA ARG A 342 -6.67 -1.61 1.82
C ARG A 342 -6.35 -1.06 0.44
N LEU A 343 -7.05 -0.02 0.00
CA LEU A 343 -6.82 0.56 -1.32
C LEU A 343 -5.44 1.23 -1.48
N ALA A 344 -4.79 1.57 -0.36
CA ALA A 344 -3.41 2.06 -0.36
C ALA A 344 -2.38 0.94 -0.59
N HIS A 345 -2.75 -0.31 -0.34
CA HIS A 345 -1.85 -1.45 -0.54
C HIS A 345 -1.64 -1.73 -2.04
N PRO A 346 -0.39 -1.93 -2.50
CA PRO A 346 -0.07 -2.09 -3.93
C PRO A 346 -0.87 -3.19 -4.63
N ASP A 347 -1.08 -4.34 -4.00
CA ASP A 347 -1.85 -5.44 -4.61
C ASP A 347 -3.33 -5.13 -4.81
N TRP A 348 -3.94 -4.45 -3.85
CA TRP A 348 -5.35 -4.03 -3.94
C TRP A 348 -5.51 -2.94 -4.99
N GLN A 349 -4.57 -2.00 -5.07
CA GLN A 349 -4.55 -1.00 -6.13
C GLN A 349 -4.32 -1.62 -7.52
N ALA A 350 -3.43 -2.60 -7.63
CA ALA A 350 -3.21 -3.32 -8.89
C ALA A 350 -4.46 -4.08 -9.33
N PHE A 351 -5.14 -4.76 -8.39
CA PHE A 351 -6.39 -5.46 -8.67
C PHE A 351 -7.51 -4.50 -9.09
N ARG A 352 -7.63 -3.34 -8.43
CA ARG A 352 -8.54 -2.24 -8.80
C ARG A 352 -8.40 -1.85 -10.27
N TRP A 353 -7.18 -1.70 -10.78
CA TRP A 353 -6.93 -1.34 -12.19
C TRP A 353 -7.22 -2.49 -13.14
N GLN A 354 -6.95 -3.73 -12.73
CA GLN A 354 -7.32 -4.92 -13.49
C GLN A 354 -8.82 -5.05 -13.74
N LEU A 355 -9.66 -4.60 -12.81
CA LEU A 355 -11.10 -4.56 -13.02
C LEU A 355 -11.49 -3.62 -14.18
N GLU A 356 -10.78 -2.50 -14.37
CA GLU A 356 -11.01 -1.62 -15.54
C GLU A 356 -10.53 -2.27 -16.83
N GLU A 357 -9.37 -2.92 -16.82
CA GLU A 357 -8.90 -3.70 -17.97
C GLU A 357 -9.90 -4.79 -18.35
N LEU A 358 -10.49 -5.47 -17.37
CA LEU A 358 -11.52 -6.49 -17.62
C LEU A 358 -12.77 -5.86 -18.24
N ARG A 359 -13.20 -4.67 -17.78
CA ARG A 359 -14.32 -3.94 -18.41
C ARG A 359 -14.00 -3.61 -19.88
N VAL A 360 -12.78 -3.16 -20.20
CA VAL A 360 -12.37 -2.94 -21.61
C VAL A 360 -12.42 -4.25 -22.39
N ALA A 361 -11.88 -5.35 -21.86
CA ALA A 361 -11.89 -6.65 -22.51
C ALA A 361 -13.30 -7.22 -22.75
N LEU A 362 -14.27 -6.94 -21.88
CA LEU A 362 -15.64 -7.43 -22.04
C LEU A 362 -16.44 -6.53 -22.99
N PHE A 363 -16.37 -5.22 -22.82
CA PHE A 363 -17.30 -4.29 -23.49
C PHE A 363 -16.73 -3.61 -24.75
N ALA A 364 -15.40 -3.56 -24.91
CA ALA A 364 -14.75 -2.85 -26.02
C ALA A 364 -13.40 -3.51 -26.44
N GLN A 365 -13.44 -4.79 -26.80
CA GLN A 365 -12.26 -5.60 -27.17
C GLN A 365 -11.33 -4.95 -28.19
N GLN A 366 -11.88 -4.19 -29.14
CA GLN A 366 -11.11 -3.50 -30.18
C GLN A 366 -10.14 -2.43 -29.65
N LEU A 367 -10.30 -1.96 -28.41
CA LEU A 367 -9.42 -0.96 -27.81
C LEU A 367 -8.15 -1.58 -27.18
N GLY A 368 -8.12 -2.90 -27.01
CA GLY A 368 -7.01 -3.60 -26.36
C GLY A 368 -6.89 -3.33 -24.85
N THR A 369 -6.12 -4.18 -24.17
CA THR A 369 -5.80 -4.05 -22.74
C THR A 369 -4.30 -3.85 -22.55
N LEU A 370 -3.91 -3.20 -21.45
CA LEU A 370 -2.48 -3.05 -21.11
C LEU A 370 -1.83 -4.38 -20.75
N GLU A 371 -2.63 -5.29 -20.18
CA GLU A 371 -2.17 -6.61 -19.79
C GLU A 371 -3.24 -7.67 -20.08
N PRO A 372 -2.85 -8.95 -20.24
CA PRO A 372 -3.78 -10.03 -20.50
C PRO A 372 -4.71 -10.34 -19.32
N VAL A 373 -5.96 -9.88 -19.38
CA VAL A 373 -6.98 -10.06 -18.34
C VAL A 373 -8.13 -10.95 -18.78
N SER A 374 -8.71 -11.70 -17.83
CA SER A 374 -9.97 -12.42 -18.02
C SER A 374 -10.67 -12.60 -16.68
N LEU A 375 -11.99 -12.82 -16.70
CA LEU A 375 -12.77 -13.00 -15.48
C LEU A 375 -12.20 -14.12 -14.60
N LYS A 376 -11.94 -15.30 -15.18
CA LYS A 376 -11.36 -16.45 -14.48
C LYS A 376 -10.00 -16.15 -13.83
N ARG A 377 -9.16 -15.33 -14.47
CA ARG A 377 -7.86 -14.93 -13.90
C ARG A 377 -8.04 -14.01 -12.71
N LEU A 378 -8.94 -13.04 -12.81
CA LEU A 378 -9.20 -12.11 -11.70
C LEU A 378 -9.94 -12.78 -10.54
N GLU A 379 -10.86 -13.70 -10.79
CA GLU A 379 -11.49 -14.50 -9.72
C GLU A 379 -10.46 -15.33 -8.94
N LYS A 380 -9.47 -15.90 -9.62
CA LYS A 380 -8.37 -16.61 -8.95
C LYS A 380 -7.53 -15.65 -8.11
N ARG A 381 -7.16 -14.50 -8.68
CA ARG A 381 -6.36 -13.48 -7.97
C ARG A 381 -7.12 -12.91 -6.77
N TRP A 382 -8.43 -12.71 -6.88
CA TRP A 382 -9.30 -12.24 -5.81
C TRP A 382 -9.24 -13.17 -4.59
N ARG A 383 -9.34 -14.49 -4.80
CA ARG A 383 -9.23 -15.47 -3.70
C ARG A 383 -7.89 -15.40 -2.98
N THR A 384 -6.80 -15.15 -3.71
CA THR A 384 -5.47 -14.97 -3.12
C THR A 384 -5.31 -13.64 -2.39
N LEU A 385 -6.07 -12.61 -2.78
CA LEU A 385 -6.03 -11.28 -2.15
C LEU A 385 -6.87 -11.23 -0.86
N GLU A 386 -7.86 -12.12 -0.74
CA GLU A 386 -8.70 -12.24 0.46
C GLU A 386 -8.10 -13.11 1.57
N THR A 387 -7.22 -14.06 1.22
CA THR A 387 -6.34 -14.77 2.16
C THR A 387 -5.14 -13.93 2.51
#